data_AF-A0AAU2Q2X2-F1
#
_entry.id   AF-A0AAU2Q2X2-F1
#
_cell.length_a   1.000
_cell.length_b   1.000
_cell.length_c   1.000
_cell.angle_alpha   90.00
_cell.angle_beta   90.00
_cell.angle_gamma   90.00
#
_symmetry.space_group_name_H-M   'P 1'
#
loop_
_entity.id
_entity.type
_entity.pdbx_description
1 polymer ?
#
loop_
_entity_poly.entity_id
_entity_poly.type
_entity_poly.pdbx_seq_one_letter_code
_entity_poly.pdbx_strand_id
1 'polypeptide(L)'
;MTTVDPEISAPAPPESAAAGPARNPAAGTGPSAARRKAAGDPVKALLHRHRDLCERAVDPLEIAAGLEAHGITDRTAARFRHRDVFSLAEELYARSPHEEVSAAAPALVPAGPAAFRGIGYALLPAALACSAAAAGQVWAGAAAAAAVAAALVWPGRAAGGRFPYAAHLLAAAVAGWAVYRHGTALAVGLALAVVPGHLAAVAFAAGGRARLDGSRALEDFADRTRPLLVAAVVVFTGAAAGAAALAGTPLPVAVPLALLLFLTRLLLRHGAHRAPLGAALALALVPVPEAALAAAAGLLVHAVLALSRASAHARP
;
A
#
# COMPACT_ATOMS: atom_id res chain seq x y z
N MET A 1 -84.53 29.90 9.48
CA MET A 1 -85.09 31.00 10.30
C MET A 1 -85.05 30.52 11.74
N THR A 2 -84.35 31.25 12.61
CA THR A 2 -84.37 31.22 14.09
C THR A 2 -83.90 29.95 14.84
N THR A 3 -82.76 30.15 15.52
CA THR A 3 -82.32 29.63 16.82
C THR A 3 -83.37 29.69 17.93
N VAL A 4 -83.35 28.75 18.89
CA VAL A 4 -83.15 28.94 20.36
C VAL A 4 -83.28 27.59 21.12
N ASP A 5 -82.28 27.37 22.00
CA ASP A 5 -81.98 26.41 23.10
C ASP A 5 -83.13 26.06 24.11
N PRO A 6 -83.01 25.12 25.12
CA PRO A 6 -81.83 24.94 25.98
C PRO A 6 -81.49 23.58 26.66
N GLU A 7 -80.29 23.64 27.24
CA GLU A 7 -79.52 22.80 28.16
C GLU A 7 -80.17 22.56 29.54
N ILE A 8 -80.15 21.33 30.08
CA ILE A 8 -80.19 21.03 31.54
C ILE A 8 -79.33 19.79 31.89
N SER A 9 -78.19 20.08 32.53
CA SER A 9 -77.61 19.48 33.76
C SER A 9 -77.26 17.99 33.87
N ALA A 10 -75.96 17.72 34.05
CA ALA A 10 -75.38 16.47 34.58
C ALA A 10 -75.27 16.47 36.12
N PRO A 11 -75.03 15.30 36.74
CA PRO A 11 -73.77 15.14 37.47
C PRO A 11 -73.12 13.74 37.34
N ALA A 12 -71.80 13.68 37.57
CA ALA A 12 -70.92 12.50 37.48
C ALA A 12 -70.63 11.84 38.87
N PRO A 13 -69.63 10.93 39.02
CA PRO A 13 -69.73 9.48 39.23
C PRO A 13 -69.32 9.03 40.67
N PRO A 14 -69.08 7.72 40.95
CA PRO A 14 -67.68 7.27 40.96
C PRO A 14 -67.39 5.81 40.53
N GLU A 15 -66.11 5.56 40.23
CA GLU A 15 -65.42 4.28 40.05
C GLU A 15 -65.36 3.43 41.34
N SER A 16 -65.26 2.09 41.20
CA SER A 16 -64.07 1.31 41.66
C SER A 16 -64.24 -0.22 41.55
N ALA A 17 -63.29 -0.83 40.83
CA ALA A 17 -62.59 -2.11 41.05
C ALA A 17 -63.34 -3.41 41.40
N ALA A 18 -63.13 -4.48 40.60
CA ALA A 18 -62.10 -5.51 40.85
C ALA A 18 -62.32 -6.82 40.07
N ALA A 19 -61.21 -7.55 39.86
CA ALA A 19 -61.06 -8.99 39.61
C ALA A 19 -61.23 -9.53 38.16
N GLY A 20 -60.09 -9.92 37.55
CA GLY A 20 -60.03 -10.59 36.24
C GLY A 20 -60.20 -12.12 36.32
N PRO A 21 -60.09 -12.83 35.18
CA PRO A 21 -59.58 -14.20 35.23
C PRO A 21 -58.72 -14.68 34.04
N ALA A 22 -57.99 -15.76 34.33
CA ALA A 22 -57.70 -16.94 33.51
C ALA A 22 -56.60 -16.90 32.42
N ARG A 23 -55.49 -17.58 32.77
CA ARG A 23 -54.62 -18.33 31.85
C ARG A 23 -55.38 -19.50 31.23
N ASN A 24 -55.22 -19.74 29.92
CA ASN A 24 -54.71 -21.03 29.43
C ASN A 24 -54.17 -20.96 27.98
N PRO A 25 -53.24 -21.87 27.61
CA PRO A 25 -52.44 -21.81 26.39
C PRO A 25 -53.08 -22.60 25.24
N ALA A 26 -52.93 -22.13 24.01
CA ALA A 26 -53.19 -22.92 22.82
C ALA A 26 -52.06 -22.73 21.81
N ALA A 27 -51.46 -23.86 21.46
CA ALA A 27 -50.37 -24.00 20.52
C ALA A 27 -50.78 -23.55 19.12
N GLY A 28 -49.93 -22.72 18.52
CA GLY A 28 -49.93 -22.38 17.11
C GLY A 28 -48.49 -22.46 16.58
N THR A 29 -47.96 -23.67 16.53
CA THR A 29 -46.67 -24.02 15.94
C THR A 29 -46.73 -23.83 14.42
N GLY A 30 -46.40 -22.64 13.94
CA GLY A 30 -45.96 -22.42 12.57
C GLY A 30 -44.49 -22.87 12.39
N PRO A 31 -44.09 -23.47 11.26
CA PRO A 31 -42.80 -24.16 11.10
C PRO A 31 -41.62 -23.18 10.97
N SER A 32 -41.20 -22.57 12.08
CA SER A 32 -40.01 -21.71 12.21
C SER A 32 -38.71 -22.50 12.53
N ALA A 33 -38.74 -23.83 12.39
CA ALA A 33 -37.59 -24.68 12.71
C ALA A 33 -37.03 -25.46 11.50
N ALA A 34 -37.78 -25.57 10.39
CA ALA A 34 -37.34 -26.38 9.24
C ALA A 34 -36.46 -25.64 8.22
N ARG A 35 -36.44 -24.30 8.19
CA ARG A 35 -35.54 -23.50 7.33
C ARG A 35 -34.14 -23.28 7.93
N ARG A 36 -33.88 -23.84 9.12
CA ARG A 36 -32.56 -23.78 9.79
C ARG A 36 -31.60 -24.91 9.38
N LYS A 37 -31.96 -25.78 8.44
CA LYS A 37 -31.06 -26.81 7.92
C LYS A 37 -30.27 -26.28 6.72
N ALA A 38 -28.96 -26.14 6.95
CA ALA A 38 -27.88 -25.87 6.01
C ALA A 38 -27.84 -24.45 5.40
N ALA A 39 -27.86 -23.40 6.23
CA ALA A 39 -27.09 -22.22 5.87
C ALA A 39 -25.62 -22.62 6.01
N GLY A 40 -25.02 -23.08 4.91
CA GLY A 40 -23.58 -23.29 4.86
C GLY A 40 -22.88 -22.03 5.39
N ASP A 41 -21.71 -22.22 5.98
CA ASP A 41 -20.88 -21.12 6.43
C ASP A 41 -20.82 -20.01 5.35
N PRO A 42 -21.43 -18.83 5.59
CA PRO A 42 -21.62 -17.82 4.56
C PRO A 42 -20.26 -17.29 4.07
N VAL A 43 -19.25 -17.30 4.95
CA VAL A 43 -17.87 -16.96 4.61
C VAL A 43 -17.29 -18.02 3.68
N LYS A 44 -17.53 -19.31 3.93
CA LYS A 44 -17.10 -20.40 3.03
C LYS A 44 -17.73 -20.31 1.64
N ALA A 45 -19.00 -19.94 1.55
CA ALA A 45 -19.67 -19.71 0.27
C ALA A 45 -19.06 -18.51 -0.48
N LEU A 46 -18.68 -17.46 0.25
CA LEU A 46 -17.99 -16.30 -0.31
C LEU A 46 -16.55 -16.64 -0.77
N LEU A 47 -15.82 -17.42 0.02
CA LEU A 47 -14.48 -17.95 -0.29
C LEU A 47 -14.52 -18.79 -1.57
N HIS A 48 -15.57 -19.59 -1.76
CA HIS A 48 -15.74 -20.37 -2.98
C HIS A 48 -16.01 -19.49 -4.21
N ARG A 49 -16.82 -18.43 -4.07
CA ARG A 49 -17.13 -17.49 -5.15
C ARG A 49 -15.93 -16.64 -5.55
N HIS A 50 -15.11 -16.25 -4.58
CA HIS A 50 -13.92 -15.42 -4.78
C HIS A 50 -12.63 -16.23 -4.61
N ARG A 51 -12.65 -17.52 -4.98
CA ARG A 51 -11.54 -18.44 -4.80
C ARG A 51 -10.28 -17.96 -5.51
N ASP A 52 -10.39 -17.58 -6.78
CA ASP A 52 -9.27 -17.10 -7.58
C ASP A 52 -8.68 -15.79 -7.05
N LEU A 53 -9.47 -14.98 -6.34
CA LEU A 53 -8.98 -13.78 -5.66
C LEU A 53 -8.22 -14.15 -4.39
N CYS A 54 -8.79 -15.04 -3.55
CA CYS A 54 -8.19 -15.44 -2.29
C CYS A 54 -6.89 -16.24 -2.52
N GLU A 55 -6.84 -17.18 -3.47
CA GLU A 55 -5.63 -17.96 -3.80
C GLU A 55 -4.53 -17.10 -4.43
N ARG A 56 -4.90 -15.98 -5.08
CA ARG A 56 -3.99 -14.97 -5.62
C ARG A 56 -3.87 -13.75 -4.72
N ALA A 57 -4.19 -13.83 -3.44
CA ALA A 57 -3.91 -12.74 -2.49
C ALA A 57 -2.70 -13.09 -1.62
N VAL A 58 -1.74 -12.17 -1.46
CA VAL A 58 -0.59 -12.37 -0.54
C VAL A 58 -0.81 -11.65 0.78
N ASP A 59 -1.78 -10.74 0.85
CA ASP A 59 -2.24 -10.20 2.10
C ASP A 59 -3.76 -9.97 2.12
N PRO A 60 -4.36 -9.76 3.31
CA PRO A 60 -5.79 -9.49 3.44
C PRO A 60 -6.29 -8.26 2.68
N LEU A 61 -5.43 -7.29 2.33
CA LEU A 61 -5.86 -6.05 1.68
C LEU A 61 -6.21 -6.27 0.22
N GLU A 62 -5.45 -7.11 -0.49
CA GLU A 62 -5.82 -7.53 -1.85
C GLU A 62 -7.19 -8.21 -1.89
N ILE A 63 -7.53 -8.99 -0.86
CA ILE A 63 -8.86 -9.57 -0.72
C ILE A 63 -9.88 -8.45 -0.49
N ALA A 64 -9.65 -7.53 0.45
CA ALA A 64 -10.59 -6.44 0.74
C ALA A 64 -10.91 -5.59 -0.51
N ALA A 65 -9.89 -5.17 -1.24
CA ALA A 65 -10.06 -4.35 -2.43
C ALA A 65 -10.65 -5.14 -3.61
N GLY A 66 -10.30 -6.42 -3.73
CA GLY A 66 -10.97 -7.31 -4.67
C GLY A 66 -12.45 -7.43 -4.34
N LEU A 67 -12.83 -7.57 -3.06
CA LEU A 67 -14.23 -7.61 -2.64
C LEU A 67 -14.96 -6.29 -2.96
N GLU A 68 -14.34 -5.13 -2.68
CA GLU A 68 -14.91 -3.80 -3.00
C GLU A 68 -15.09 -3.58 -4.51
N ALA A 69 -14.12 -3.99 -5.33
CA ALA A 69 -14.23 -3.95 -6.79
C ALA A 69 -15.38 -4.82 -7.31
N HIS A 70 -15.78 -5.85 -6.56
CA HIS A 70 -16.94 -6.69 -6.82
C HIS A 70 -18.22 -6.20 -6.07
N GLY A 71 -18.19 -4.98 -5.53
CA GLY A 71 -19.34 -4.30 -4.94
C GLY A 71 -19.63 -4.66 -3.47
N ILE A 72 -18.72 -5.35 -2.78
CA ILE A 72 -18.88 -5.69 -1.37
C ILE A 72 -18.41 -4.51 -0.51
N THR A 73 -19.35 -3.98 0.26
CA THR A 73 -19.17 -2.81 1.15
C THR A 73 -19.33 -3.22 2.61
N ASP A 74 -19.05 -2.33 3.57
CA ASP A 74 -19.21 -2.63 5.01
C ASP A 74 -20.62 -3.10 5.39
N ARG A 75 -21.64 -2.51 4.76
CA ARG A 75 -23.04 -2.95 4.92
C ARG A 75 -23.24 -4.39 4.46
N THR A 76 -22.49 -4.81 3.44
CA THR A 76 -22.50 -6.18 2.92
C THR A 76 -21.68 -7.09 3.82
N ALA A 77 -20.52 -6.65 4.34
CA ALA A 77 -19.70 -7.38 5.30
C ALA A 77 -20.43 -7.68 6.61
N ALA A 78 -21.26 -6.75 7.10
CA ALA A 78 -22.13 -6.95 8.26
C ALA A 78 -23.08 -8.15 8.11
N ARG A 79 -23.50 -8.49 6.87
CA ARG A 79 -24.34 -9.67 6.60
C ARG A 79 -23.58 -10.99 6.76
N PHE A 80 -22.25 -10.95 6.65
CA PHE A 80 -21.35 -12.06 6.94
C PHE A 80 -20.91 -12.10 8.41
N ARG A 81 -21.48 -11.23 9.28
CA ARG A 81 -21.12 -11.07 10.70
C ARG A 81 -19.71 -10.50 10.94
N HIS A 82 -19.15 -9.81 9.96
CA HIS A 82 -17.91 -9.05 10.10
C HIS A 82 -18.23 -7.56 10.14
N ARG A 83 -17.44 -6.80 10.91
CA ARG A 83 -17.71 -5.38 11.16
C ARG A 83 -17.58 -4.52 9.90
N ASP A 84 -16.59 -4.84 9.07
CA ASP A 84 -16.20 -4.10 7.87
C ASP A 84 -15.60 -5.08 6.84
N VAL A 85 -15.37 -4.59 5.62
CA VAL A 85 -14.79 -5.40 4.52
C VAL A 85 -13.39 -5.92 4.87
N PHE A 86 -12.62 -5.17 5.66
CA PHE A 86 -11.30 -5.57 6.13
C PHE A 86 -11.35 -6.77 7.09
N SER A 87 -12.23 -6.74 8.10
CA SER A 87 -12.45 -7.85 9.03
C SER A 87 -12.95 -9.11 8.31
N LEU A 88 -13.74 -8.93 7.25
CA LEU A 88 -14.18 -10.03 6.39
C LEU A 88 -13.02 -10.59 5.56
N ALA A 89 -12.17 -9.72 5.03
CA ALA A 89 -11.02 -10.10 4.23
C ALA A 89 -9.93 -10.82 5.06
N GLU A 90 -9.71 -10.40 6.30
CA GLU A 90 -8.84 -11.11 7.26
C GLU A 90 -9.34 -12.53 7.52
N GLU A 91 -10.64 -12.71 7.75
CA GLU A 91 -11.23 -14.03 7.96
C GLU A 91 -11.09 -14.92 6.71
N LEU A 92 -11.25 -14.36 5.51
CA LEU A 92 -11.05 -15.09 4.25
C LEU A 92 -9.56 -15.45 4.01
N TYR A 93 -8.64 -14.55 4.37
CA TYR A 93 -7.20 -14.79 4.29
C TYR A 93 -6.76 -15.88 5.28
N ALA A 94 -7.22 -15.82 6.53
CA ALA A 94 -6.92 -16.81 7.56
C ALA A 94 -7.42 -18.22 7.23
N ARG A 95 -8.49 -18.33 6.41
CA ARG A 95 -9.09 -19.60 6.00
C ARG A 95 -8.60 -20.14 4.66
N SER A 96 -7.87 -19.35 3.90
CA SER A 96 -7.30 -19.80 2.63
C SER A 96 -5.96 -20.51 2.89
N PRO A 97 -5.58 -21.50 2.05
CA PRO A 97 -4.40 -22.33 2.26
C PRO A 97 -3.12 -21.52 1.95
N HIS A 98 -2.77 -20.59 2.83
CA HIS A 98 -1.52 -19.84 2.80
C HIS A 98 -0.63 -20.33 3.94
N GLU A 99 0.62 -20.65 3.61
CA GLU A 99 1.65 -21.05 4.58
C GLU A 99 1.73 -20.00 5.69
N GLU A 100 1.58 -20.42 6.95
CA GLU A 100 1.47 -19.57 8.14
C GLU A 100 2.70 -18.68 8.34
N VAL A 101 2.74 -17.50 7.71
CA VAL A 101 3.57 -16.38 8.13
C VAL A 101 2.75 -15.56 9.14
N SER A 102 2.50 -16.18 10.30
CA SER A 102 1.70 -15.56 11.36
C SER A 102 2.40 -14.34 11.94
N ALA A 103 1.60 -13.27 12.08
CA ALA A 103 1.88 -12.02 12.75
C ALA A 103 2.66 -12.18 14.06
N ALA A 104 3.94 -11.80 14.03
CA ALA A 104 4.63 -11.30 15.21
C ALA A 104 4.64 -9.77 15.10
N ALA A 105 4.06 -9.10 16.09
CA ALA A 105 4.17 -7.66 16.26
C ALA A 105 5.65 -7.24 16.08
N PRO A 106 5.96 -6.06 15.51
CA PRO A 106 7.32 -5.56 15.48
C PRO A 106 7.71 -5.14 16.90
N ALA A 107 8.04 -6.11 17.75
CA ALA A 107 9.07 -5.88 18.74
C ALA A 107 10.29 -5.39 17.95
N LEU A 108 10.99 -4.36 18.45
CA LEU A 108 12.31 -4.02 17.96
C LEU A 108 13.23 -5.23 18.21
N VAL A 109 13.16 -6.23 17.34
CA VAL A 109 14.11 -7.32 17.32
C VAL A 109 15.39 -6.71 16.77
N PRO A 110 16.52 -6.77 17.50
CA PRO A 110 17.78 -6.27 17.00
C PRO A 110 18.06 -6.90 15.64
N ALA A 111 18.43 -6.06 14.66
CA ALA A 111 18.59 -6.43 13.27
C ALA A 111 19.45 -7.71 13.15
N GLY A 112 18.80 -8.85 12.88
CA GLY A 112 19.50 -10.11 12.70
C GLY A 112 20.39 -10.09 11.45
N PRO A 113 21.29 -11.07 11.29
CA PRO A 113 22.23 -11.14 10.16
C PRO A 113 21.55 -11.22 8.77
N ALA A 114 20.23 -11.42 8.69
CA ALA A 114 19.46 -11.32 7.45
C ALA A 114 19.23 -9.87 6.98
N ALA A 115 19.00 -8.93 7.90
CA ALA A 115 18.86 -7.50 7.58
C ALA A 115 20.20 -6.92 7.11
N PHE A 116 21.29 -7.30 7.76
CA PHE A 116 22.65 -6.96 7.35
C PHE A 116 23.05 -7.60 6.01
N ARG A 117 22.54 -8.81 5.70
CA ARG A 117 22.71 -9.42 4.36
C ARG A 117 22.01 -8.60 3.27
N GLY A 118 20.78 -8.12 3.51
CA GLY A 118 20.06 -7.25 2.57
C GLY A 118 20.77 -5.91 2.31
N ILE A 119 21.29 -5.28 3.37
CA ILE A 119 22.12 -4.07 3.28
C ILE A 119 23.45 -4.36 2.58
N GLY A 120 24.09 -5.49 2.89
CA GLY A 120 25.34 -5.94 2.26
C GLY A 120 25.19 -6.14 0.75
N TYR A 121 24.12 -6.80 0.30
CA TYR A 121 23.81 -6.93 -1.14
C TYR A 121 23.45 -5.59 -1.81
N ALA A 122 22.93 -4.61 -1.06
CA ALA A 122 22.66 -3.27 -1.58
C ALA A 122 23.94 -2.42 -1.69
N LEU A 123 24.94 -2.69 -0.83
CA LEU A 123 26.21 -1.97 -0.78
C LEU A 123 27.27 -2.52 -1.72
N LEU A 124 27.25 -3.83 -1.99
CA LEU A 124 28.23 -4.52 -2.85
C LEU A 124 28.33 -3.91 -4.27
N PRO A 125 27.22 -3.55 -4.95
CA PRO A 125 27.25 -2.91 -6.25
C PRO A 125 27.82 -1.48 -6.17
N ALA A 126 27.47 -0.72 -5.12
CA ALA A 126 28.00 0.62 -4.89
C ALA A 126 29.51 0.61 -4.58
N ALA A 127 29.98 -0.36 -3.79
CA ALA A 127 31.40 -0.54 -3.49
C ALA A 127 32.21 -0.95 -4.74
N LEU A 128 31.66 -1.83 -5.59
CA LEU A 128 32.25 -2.20 -6.88
C LEU A 128 32.31 -1.00 -7.84
N ALA A 129 31.25 -0.19 -7.89
CA ALA A 129 31.20 1.04 -8.67
C ALA A 129 32.28 2.06 -8.24
N CYS A 130 32.39 2.31 -6.93
CA CYS A 130 33.37 3.24 -6.37
C CYS A 130 34.81 2.75 -6.57
N SER A 131 35.07 1.45 -6.40
CA SER A 131 36.40 0.87 -6.63
C SER A 131 36.80 0.86 -8.10
N ALA A 132 35.87 0.56 -9.02
CA ALA A 132 36.14 0.65 -10.46
C ALA A 132 36.40 2.09 -10.93
N ALA A 133 35.67 3.07 -10.37
CA ALA A 133 35.89 4.48 -10.64
C ALA A 133 37.25 4.97 -10.09
N ALA A 134 37.63 4.54 -8.89
CA ALA A 134 38.95 4.83 -8.31
C ALA A 134 40.10 4.20 -9.12
N ALA A 135 39.84 3.09 -9.84
CA ALA A 135 40.81 2.41 -10.70
C ALA A 135 40.94 3.01 -12.12
N GLY A 136 40.24 4.12 -12.43
CA GLY A 136 40.39 4.85 -13.69
C GLY A 136 39.96 4.09 -14.95
N GLN A 137 39.14 3.04 -14.82
CA GLN A 137 38.74 2.20 -15.94
C GLN A 137 37.64 2.87 -16.78
N VAL A 138 37.83 2.97 -18.09
CA VAL A 138 36.88 3.60 -19.05
C VAL A 138 35.48 2.96 -19.05
N TRP A 139 35.37 1.68 -18.68
CA TRP A 139 34.10 0.96 -18.56
C TRP A 139 33.48 1.04 -17.14
N ALA A 140 34.19 1.62 -16.17
CA ALA A 140 33.72 1.75 -14.78
C ALA A 140 32.43 2.56 -14.67
N GLY A 141 32.24 3.58 -15.52
CA GLY A 141 31.01 4.37 -15.54
C GLY A 141 29.78 3.54 -15.93
N ALA A 142 29.92 2.64 -16.90
CA ALA A 142 28.85 1.75 -17.34
C ALA A 142 28.58 0.63 -16.32
N ALA A 143 29.63 0.05 -15.73
CA ALA A 143 29.50 -0.94 -14.66
C ALA A 143 28.91 -0.34 -13.38
N ALA A 144 29.29 0.89 -13.02
CA ALA A 144 28.72 1.65 -11.91
C ALA A 144 27.25 1.97 -12.14
N ALA A 145 26.87 2.42 -13.34
CA ALA A 145 25.48 2.68 -13.68
C ALA A 145 24.61 1.42 -13.64
N ALA A 146 25.12 0.30 -14.15
CA ALA A 146 24.45 -1.00 -14.07
C ALA A 146 24.32 -1.50 -12.62
N ALA A 147 25.35 -1.29 -11.81
CA ALA A 147 25.38 -1.66 -10.39
C ALA A 147 24.45 -0.79 -9.53
N VAL A 148 24.41 0.53 -9.77
CA VAL A 148 23.51 1.49 -9.12
C VAL A 148 22.06 1.20 -9.52
N ALA A 149 21.80 0.94 -10.81
CA ALA A 149 20.47 0.55 -11.27
C ALA A 149 20.03 -0.82 -10.73
N ALA A 150 20.95 -1.78 -10.63
CA ALA A 150 20.69 -3.02 -9.91
C ALA A 150 20.38 -2.71 -8.44
N ALA A 151 21.21 -1.98 -7.70
CA ALA A 151 20.97 -1.71 -6.28
C ALA A 151 19.71 -0.89 -5.98
N LEU A 152 19.35 0.07 -6.86
CA LEU A 152 18.17 0.93 -6.70
C LEU A 152 16.88 0.24 -7.11
N VAL A 153 16.92 -0.65 -8.11
CA VAL A 153 15.69 -1.24 -8.66
C VAL A 153 15.52 -2.71 -8.25
N TRP A 154 16.59 -3.40 -7.82
CA TRP A 154 16.54 -4.82 -7.45
C TRP A 154 15.41 -5.09 -6.46
N PRO A 155 14.40 -5.88 -6.86
CA PRO A 155 13.36 -6.26 -5.95
C PRO A 155 13.97 -7.28 -4.99
N GLY A 156 13.64 -7.18 -3.70
CA GLY A 156 13.49 -8.44 -2.97
C GLY A 156 12.50 -9.28 -3.78
N ARG A 157 12.82 -10.55 -4.07
CA ARG A 157 12.06 -11.41 -5.00
C ARG A 157 10.54 -11.17 -4.91
N ALA A 158 9.93 -10.62 -5.95
CA ALA A 158 8.49 -10.63 -6.06
C ALA A 158 8.04 -12.03 -6.48
N ALA A 159 7.34 -12.74 -5.59
CA ALA A 159 6.76 -14.04 -5.89
C ALA A 159 5.59 -13.87 -6.88
N GLY A 160 5.76 -14.38 -8.10
CA GLY A 160 4.64 -14.68 -9.02
C GLY A 160 4.33 -13.69 -10.15
N GLY A 161 5.04 -12.56 -10.27
CA GLY A 161 4.86 -11.62 -11.40
C GLY A 161 5.95 -11.76 -12.47
N ARG A 162 5.61 -11.53 -13.76
CA ARG A 162 6.63 -11.25 -14.80
C ARG A 162 7.53 -10.14 -14.27
N PHE A 163 8.79 -10.49 -13.97
CA PHE A 163 9.81 -9.58 -13.47
C PHE A 163 9.79 -8.29 -14.30
N PRO A 164 9.71 -7.08 -13.71
CA PRO A 164 9.51 -5.84 -14.48
C PRO A 164 10.82 -5.38 -15.12
N TYR A 165 11.38 -6.25 -15.97
CA TYR A 165 12.69 -6.12 -16.62
C TYR A 165 12.78 -4.83 -17.42
N ALA A 166 11.71 -4.46 -18.13
CA ALA A 166 11.67 -3.21 -18.90
C ALA A 166 11.86 -1.95 -18.03
N ALA A 167 11.26 -1.89 -16.84
CA ALA A 167 11.41 -0.75 -15.93
C ALA A 167 12.83 -0.70 -15.34
N HIS A 168 13.42 -1.86 -15.02
CA HIS A 168 14.80 -1.96 -14.55
C HIS A 168 15.79 -1.52 -15.63
N LEU A 169 15.61 -1.98 -16.86
CA LEU A 169 16.42 -1.59 -18.00
C LEU A 169 16.32 -0.09 -18.28
N LEU A 170 15.10 0.48 -18.24
CA LEU A 170 14.91 1.91 -18.42
C LEU A 170 15.57 2.73 -17.31
N ALA A 171 15.44 2.32 -16.05
CA ALA A 171 16.12 2.97 -14.94
C ALA A 171 17.65 2.86 -15.05
N ALA A 172 18.17 1.73 -15.52
CA ALA A 172 19.59 1.55 -15.83
C ALA A 172 20.06 2.45 -16.97
N ALA A 173 19.25 2.56 -18.03
CA ALA A 173 19.53 3.45 -19.14
C ALA A 173 19.55 4.92 -18.68
N VAL A 174 18.59 5.36 -17.85
CA VAL A 174 18.56 6.71 -17.28
C VAL A 174 19.80 6.98 -16.43
N ALA A 175 20.17 6.08 -15.52
CA ALA A 175 21.35 6.25 -14.68
C ALA A 175 22.64 6.27 -15.53
N GLY A 176 22.79 5.35 -16.48
CA GLY A 176 23.94 5.28 -17.36
C GLY A 176 24.08 6.50 -18.28
N TRP A 177 22.97 6.93 -18.86
CA TRP A 177 22.90 8.13 -19.68
C TRP A 177 23.28 9.39 -18.88
N ALA A 178 22.73 9.53 -17.67
CA ALA A 178 23.02 10.66 -16.83
C ALA A 178 24.48 10.70 -16.37
N VAL A 179 25.06 9.55 -15.99
CA VAL A 179 26.48 9.43 -15.62
C VAL A 179 27.40 9.69 -16.82
N TYR A 180 27.04 9.19 -18.00
CA TYR A 180 27.79 9.50 -19.23
C TYR A 180 27.84 11.00 -19.49
N ARG A 181 26.74 11.72 -19.25
CA ARG A 181 26.64 13.17 -19.49
C ARG A 181 27.25 14.04 -18.40
N HIS A 182 27.14 13.64 -17.12
CA HIS A 182 27.50 14.49 -15.98
C HIS A 182 28.70 13.98 -15.18
N GLY A 183 29.30 12.87 -15.60
CA GLY A 183 30.53 12.33 -15.04
C GLY A 183 30.34 11.44 -13.81
N THR A 184 31.47 10.95 -13.29
CA THR A 184 31.54 9.96 -12.21
C THR A 184 31.12 10.52 -10.84
N ALA A 185 31.24 11.83 -10.62
CA ALA A 185 30.73 12.51 -9.43
C ALA A 185 29.23 12.26 -9.21
N LEU A 186 28.43 12.29 -10.29
CA LEU A 186 27.01 11.94 -10.24
C LEU A 186 26.81 10.47 -9.84
N ALA A 187 27.63 9.55 -10.36
CA ALA A 187 27.54 8.14 -10.01
C ALA A 187 27.79 7.91 -8.51
N VAL A 188 28.80 8.58 -7.95
CA VAL A 188 29.10 8.53 -6.51
C VAL A 188 27.95 9.11 -5.69
N GLY A 189 27.39 10.26 -6.09
CA GLY A 189 26.24 10.87 -5.43
C GLY A 189 25.01 9.95 -5.42
N LEU A 190 24.69 9.31 -6.54
CA LEU A 190 23.59 8.34 -6.64
C LEU A 190 23.87 7.09 -5.80
N ALA A 191 25.11 6.61 -5.77
CA ALA A 191 25.50 5.45 -4.96
C ALA A 191 25.37 5.72 -3.45
N LEU A 192 25.80 6.89 -2.99
CA LEU A 192 25.64 7.32 -1.60
C LEU A 192 24.15 7.46 -1.20
N ALA A 193 23.28 7.80 -2.14
CA ALA A 193 21.83 7.90 -1.91
C ALA A 193 21.12 6.52 -1.81
N VAL A 194 21.78 5.41 -2.17
CA VAL A 194 21.14 4.06 -2.15
C VAL A 194 20.72 3.65 -0.74
N VAL A 195 21.60 3.83 0.25
CA VAL A 195 21.36 3.47 1.65
C VAL A 195 20.19 4.26 2.26
N PRO A 196 20.17 5.61 2.22
CA PRO A 196 19.03 6.37 2.73
C PRO A 196 17.74 6.06 1.96
N GLY A 197 17.82 5.77 0.65
CA GLY A 197 16.67 5.30 -0.13
C GLY A 197 16.11 3.96 0.36
N HIS A 198 16.98 3.03 0.75
CA HIS A 198 16.54 1.76 1.33
C HIS A 198 15.89 1.96 2.70
N LEU A 199 16.52 2.73 3.58
CA LEU A 199 15.99 3.01 4.92
C LEU A 199 14.67 3.76 4.87
N ALA A 200 14.54 4.76 4.01
CA ALA A 200 13.29 5.49 3.80
C ALA A 200 12.17 4.58 3.28
N ALA A 201 12.47 3.66 2.36
CA ALA A 201 11.49 2.69 1.87
C ALA A 201 11.05 1.68 2.95
N VAL A 202 11.98 1.21 3.79
CA VAL A 202 11.65 0.31 4.91
C VAL A 202 10.83 1.04 5.98
N ALA A 203 11.21 2.26 6.34
CA ALA A 203 10.45 3.10 7.28
C ALA A 203 9.05 3.40 6.74
N PHE A 204 8.92 3.69 5.44
CA PHE A 204 7.64 3.87 4.77
C PHE A 204 6.77 2.60 4.89
N ALA A 205 7.32 1.43 4.57
CA ALA A 205 6.60 0.16 4.62
C ALA A 205 6.23 -0.27 6.06
N ALA A 206 7.08 0.02 7.05
CA ALA A 206 6.79 -0.25 8.46
C ALA A 206 5.71 0.69 9.00
N GLY A 207 5.80 1.97 8.67
CA GLY A 207 4.82 2.98 9.07
C GLY A 207 3.48 2.82 8.37
N GLY A 208 3.45 2.37 7.11
CA GLY A 208 2.23 1.98 6.42
C GLY A 208 1.51 0.85 7.16
N ARG A 209 2.24 -0.22 7.54
CA ARG A 209 1.72 -1.34 8.33
C ARG A 209 1.12 -0.92 9.68
N ALA A 210 1.86 -0.15 10.47
CA ALA A 210 1.36 0.33 11.76
C ALA A 210 0.08 1.18 11.65
N ARG A 211 -0.14 1.84 10.51
CA ARG A 211 -1.34 2.65 10.26
C ARG A 211 -2.50 1.85 9.68
N LEU A 212 -2.25 0.68 9.08
CA LEU A 212 -3.28 -0.27 8.67
C LEU A 212 -4.02 -0.81 9.90
N ASP A 213 -3.29 -1.26 10.92
CA ASP A 213 -3.83 -1.87 12.14
C ASP A 213 -4.82 -0.95 12.90
N GLY A 214 -4.71 0.37 12.70
CA GLY A 214 -5.54 1.38 13.36
C GLY A 214 -6.62 2.03 12.48
N SER A 215 -6.75 1.65 11.20
CA SER A 215 -7.68 2.26 10.24
C SER A 215 -8.80 1.30 9.88
N ARG A 216 -10.04 1.79 9.83
CA ARG A 216 -11.24 0.99 9.54
C ARG A 216 -11.85 1.27 8.16
N ALA A 217 -11.37 2.30 7.48
CA ALA A 217 -11.79 2.72 6.15
C ALA A 217 -10.57 3.06 5.29
N LEU A 218 -10.71 2.92 3.97
CA LEU A 218 -9.63 3.19 3.01
C LEU A 218 -9.26 4.68 3.00
N GLU A 219 -10.23 5.56 3.19
CA GLU A 219 -10.03 7.01 3.28
C GLU A 219 -9.17 7.40 4.49
N ASP A 220 -9.49 6.84 5.67
CA ASP A 220 -8.71 7.07 6.90
C ASP A 220 -7.26 6.61 6.75
N PHE A 221 -7.05 5.49 6.06
CA PHE A 221 -5.73 5.01 5.73
C PHE A 221 -5.00 5.96 4.75
N ALA A 222 -5.69 6.41 3.70
CA ALA A 222 -5.12 7.29 2.69
C ALA A 222 -4.65 8.62 3.31
N ASP A 223 -5.47 9.23 4.15
CA ASP A 223 -5.18 10.49 4.85
C ASP A 223 -3.98 10.34 5.79
N ARG A 224 -3.83 9.16 6.39
CA ARG A 224 -2.72 8.83 7.28
C ARG A 224 -1.42 8.47 6.55
N THR A 225 -1.49 7.98 5.33
CA THR A 225 -0.33 7.50 4.56
C THR A 225 0.29 8.59 3.70
N ARG A 226 -0.51 9.55 3.22
CA ARG A 226 -0.02 10.76 2.53
C ARG A 226 1.08 11.51 3.28
N PRO A 227 0.92 11.89 4.57
CA PRO A 227 1.98 12.61 5.29
C PRO A 227 3.23 11.75 5.48
N LEU A 228 3.08 10.43 5.53
CA LEU A 228 4.17 9.49 5.68
C LEU A 228 4.98 9.33 4.38
N LEU A 229 4.30 9.33 3.23
CA LEU A 229 4.95 9.41 1.92
C LEU A 229 5.72 10.73 1.77
N VAL A 230 5.10 11.86 2.12
CA VAL A 230 5.74 13.18 2.07
C VAL A 230 6.97 13.20 2.98
N ALA A 231 6.88 12.68 4.20
CA ALA A 231 8.01 12.59 5.12
C ALA A 231 9.15 11.74 4.52
N ALA A 232 8.85 10.57 3.95
CA ALA A 232 9.84 9.72 3.30
C ALA A 232 10.54 10.43 2.12
N VAL A 233 9.77 11.14 1.30
CA VAL A 233 10.29 11.92 0.17
C VAL A 233 11.19 13.05 0.66
N VAL A 234 10.76 13.82 1.67
CA VAL A 234 11.57 14.93 2.24
C VAL A 234 12.86 14.42 2.87
N VAL A 235 12.80 13.35 3.65
CA VAL A 235 14.01 12.73 4.25
C VAL A 235 14.95 12.24 3.17
N PHE A 236 14.43 11.57 2.13
CA PHE A 236 15.23 11.06 1.04
C PHE A 236 15.86 12.17 0.19
N THR A 237 15.11 13.22 -0.17
CA THR A 237 15.64 14.34 -0.97
C THR A 237 16.71 15.11 -0.21
N GLY A 238 16.55 15.30 1.10
CA GLY A 238 17.60 15.87 1.96
C GLY A 238 18.88 15.01 1.98
N ALA A 239 18.73 13.69 2.13
CA ALA A 239 19.87 12.77 2.07
C ALA A 239 20.54 12.74 0.69
N ALA A 240 19.76 12.79 -0.40
CA ALA A 240 20.27 12.86 -1.77
C ALA A 240 21.01 14.17 -2.04
N ALA A 241 20.54 15.30 -1.50
CA ALA A 241 21.23 16.57 -1.57
C ALA A 241 22.57 16.55 -0.81
N GLY A 242 22.61 15.94 0.38
CA GLY A 242 23.84 15.73 1.14
C GLY A 242 24.83 14.84 0.38
N ALA A 243 24.35 13.73 -0.19
CA ALA A 243 25.16 12.84 -1.03
C ALA A 243 25.71 13.55 -2.27
N ALA A 244 24.90 14.40 -2.91
CA ALA A 244 25.31 15.22 -4.05
C ALA A 244 26.41 16.22 -3.67
N ALA A 245 26.27 16.89 -2.53
CA ALA A 245 27.27 17.82 -2.01
C ALA A 245 28.59 17.12 -1.68
N LEU A 246 28.54 15.96 -1.02
CA LEU A 246 29.73 15.14 -0.70
C LEU A 246 30.45 14.65 -1.96
N ALA A 247 29.71 14.33 -3.01
CA ALA A 247 30.27 13.86 -4.28
C ALA A 247 30.67 14.99 -5.24
N GLY A 248 30.40 16.26 -4.89
CA GLY A 248 30.70 17.41 -5.74
C GLY A 248 29.87 17.50 -7.03
N THR A 249 28.66 16.91 -7.06
CA THR A 249 27.76 16.93 -8.23
C THR A 249 26.70 18.03 -8.09
N PRO A 250 26.27 18.68 -9.19
CA PRO A 250 25.22 19.69 -9.13
C PRO A 250 23.90 19.11 -8.61
N LEU A 251 23.37 19.72 -7.54
CA LEU A 251 22.07 19.40 -6.94
C LEU A 251 20.91 19.36 -7.96
N PRO A 252 20.75 20.31 -8.90
CA PRO A 252 19.62 20.30 -9.84
C PRO A 252 19.64 19.10 -10.80
N VAL A 253 20.77 18.38 -10.91
CA VAL A 253 20.88 17.15 -11.70
C VAL A 253 20.69 15.93 -10.81
N ALA A 254 21.40 15.87 -9.68
CA ALA A 254 21.46 14.69 -8.84
C ALA A 254 20.15 14.41 -8.09
N VAL A 255 19.52 15.45 -7.52
CA VAL A 255 18.33 15.28 -6.66
C VAL A 255 17.12 14.76 -7.44
N PRO A 256 16.76 15.31 -8.62
CA PRO A 256 15.63 14.78 -9.40
C PRO A 256 15.83 13.34 -9.84
N LEU A 257 17.04 12.96 -10.26
CA LEU A 257 17.36 11.59 -10.67
C LEU A 257 17.28 10.62 -9.50
N ALA A 258 17.87 10.98 -8.35
CA ALA A 258 17.77 10.18 -7.14
C ALA A 258 16.29 9.99 -6.73
N LEU A 259 15.50 11.06 -6.74
CA LEU A 259 14.09 11.03 -6.40
C LEU A 259 13.28 10.14 -7.36
N LEU A 260 13.51 10.28 -8.67
CA LEU A 260 12.88 9.47 -9.70
C LEU A 260 13.15 7.96 -9.48
N LEU A 261 14.40 7.59 -9.22
CA LEU A 261 14.78 6.19 -8.98
C LEU A 261 14.20 5.66 -7.66
N PHE A 262 14.19 6.48 -6.61
CA PHE A 262 13.55 6.14 -5.33
C PHE A 262 12.04 5.90 -5.48
N LEU A 263 11.32 6.80 -6.16
CA LEU A 263 9.89 6.65 -6.43
C LEU A 263 9.60 5.42 -7.31
N THR A 264 10.45 5.17 -8.32
CA THR A 264 10.36 3.99 -9.17
C THR A 264 10.46 2.71 -8.35
N ARG A 265 11.47 2.63 -7.46
CA ARG A 265 11.63 1.51 -6.53
C ARG A 265 10.41 1.34 -5.63
N LEU A 266 9.91 2.45 -5.06
CA LEU A 266 8.78 2.42 -4.15
C LEU A 266 7.51 1.89 -4.85
N LEU A 267 7.23 2.39 -6.04
CA LEU A 267 6.09 1.98 -6.85
C LEU A 267 6.18 0.52 -7.31
N LEU A 268 7.37 0.07 -7.73
CA LEU A 268 7.60 -1.33 -8.10
C LEU A 268 7.42 -2.28 -6.91
N ARG A 269 7.82 -1.88 -5.70
CA ARG A 269 7.62 -2.66 -4.47
C ARG A 269 6.18 -2.75 -4.01
N HIS A 270 5.32 -1.83 -4.42
CA HIS A 270 3.91 -1.82 -4.04
C HIS A 270 3.00 -2.16 -5.24
N GLY A 271 3.53 -2.82 -6.27
CA GLY A 271 2.74 -3.36 -7.38
C GLY A 271 2.06 -2.33 -8.30
N ALA A 272 2.48 -1.07 -8.29
CA ALA A 272 1.80 -0.01 -9.05
C ALA A 272 1.86 -0.20 -10.58
N HIS A 273 0.92 0.42 -11.30
CA HIS A 273 0.86 0.35 -12.76
C HIS A 273 2.17 0.82 -13.41
N ARG A 274 2.64 0.04 -14.38
CA ARG A 274 3.96 0.23 -15.00
C ARG A 274 4.01 1.31 -16.09
N ALA A 275 2.87 1.70 -16.66
CA ALA A 275 2.80 2.73 -17.69
C ALA A 275 3.36 4.09 -17.24
N PRO A 276 2.94 4.67 -16.09
CA PRO A 276 3.47 5.95 -15.62
C PRO A 276 4.95 5.87 -15.22
N LEU A 277 5.40 4.72 -14.67
CA LEU A 277 6.81 4.45 -14.41
C LEU A 277 7.64 4.52 -15.70
N GLY A 278 7.21 3.79 -16.73
CA GLY A 278 7.88 3.79 -18.03
C GLY A 278 7.90 5.17 -18.68
N ALA A 279 6.80 5.92 -18.60
CA ALA A 279 6.71 7.28 -19.15
C ALA A 279 7.65 8.26 -18.42
N ALA A 280 7.73 8.21 -17.09
CA ALA A 280 8.63 9.05 -16.32
C ALA A 280 10.11 8.72 -16.60
N LEU A 281 10.45 7.43 -16.67
CA LEU A 281 11.81 7.00 -17.02
C LEU A 281 12.19 7.37 -18.46
N ALA A 282 11.26 7.23 -19.41
CA ALA A 282 11.48 7.66 -20.79
C ALA A 282 11.67 9.19 -20.89
N LEU A 283 10.88 9.97 -20.15
CA LEU A 283 11.04 11.42 -20.07
C LEU A 283 12.42 11.82 -19.53
N ALA A 284 12.93 11.10 -18.52
CA ALA A 284 14.26 11.36 -17.96
C ALA A 284 15.43 11.03 -18.91
N LEU A 285 15.20 10.30 -20.02
CA LEU A 285 16.21 10.12 -21.08
C LEU A 285 16.33 11.34 -22.00
N VAL A 286 15.35 12.24 -22.01
CA VAL A 286 15.38 13.46 -22.82
C VAL A 286 16.53 14.35 -22.32
N PRO A 287 17.45 14.82 -23.21
CA PRO A 287 18.68 15.52 -22.83
C PRO A 287 18.46 16.99 -22.42
N VAL A 288 17.39 17.27 -21.69
CA VAL A 288 16.98 18.59 -21.19
C VAL A 288 17.08 18.58 -19.66
N PRO A 289 17.69 19.60 -19.01
CA PRO A 289 17.92 19.61 -17.57
C PRO A 289 16.63 19.46 -16.75
N GLU A 290 15.54 20.06 -17.21
CA GLU A 290 14.24 20.04 -16.53
C GLU A 290 13.48 18.71 -16.68
N ALA A 291 13.90 17.82 -17.59
CA ALA A 291 13.15 16.60 -17.89
C ALA A 291 13.15 15.63 -16.69
N ALA A 292 14.27 15.51 -15.98
CA ALA A 292 14.36 14.67 -14.78
C ALA A 292 13.50 15.22 -13.63
N LEU A 293 13.43 16.55 -13.47
CA LEU A 293 12.59 17.20 -12.49
C LEU A 293 11.10 17.02 -12.80
N ALA A 294 10.71 17.24 -14.06
CA ALA A 294 9.34 17.02 -14.52
C ALA A 294 8.92 15.55 -14.37
N ALA A 295 9.80 14.60 -14.73
CA ALA A 295 9.58 13.17 -14.54
C ALA A 295 9.39 12.80 -13.06
N ALA A 296 10.26 13.32 -12.17
CA ALA A 296 10.16 13.06 -10.74
C ALA A 296 8.88 13.67 -10.14
N ALA A 297 8.52 14.89 -10.52
CA ALA A 297 7.29 15.55 -10.05
C ALA A 297 6.03 14.81 -10.52
N GLY A 298 5.96 14.42 -11.80
CA GLY A 298 4.85 13.64 -12.34
C GLY A 298 4.74 12.26 -11.68
N LEU A 299 5.86 11.59 -11.47
CA LEU A 299 5.89 10.30 -10.78
C LEU A 299 5.54 10.43 -9.28
N LEU A 300 5.88 11.55 -8.64
CA LEU A 300 5.50 11.83 -7.25
C LEU A 300 3.97 11.98 -7.11
N VAL A 301 3.34 12.74 -8.01
CA VAL A 301 1.87 12.86 -8.06
C VAL A 301 1.25 11.48 -8.26
N HIS A 302 1.79 10.68 -9.18
CA HIS A 302 1.34 9.32 -9.37
C HIS A 302 1.57 8.45 -8.14
N ALA A 303 2.69 8.60 -7.42
CA ALA A 303 2.98 7.86 -6.20
C ALA A 303 2.03 8.23 -5.05
N VAL A 304 1.67 9.50 -4.90
CA VAL A 304 0.65 9.92 -3.94
C VAL A 304 -0.68 9.26 -4.28
N LEU A 305 -1.11 9.27 -5.53
CA LEU A 305 -2.38 8.64 -5.96
C LEU A 305 -2.34 7.11 -5.86
N ALA A 306 -1.28 6.48 -6.35
CA ALA A 306 -1.11 5.05 -6.37
C ALA A 306 -0.96 4.51 -4.95
N LEU A 307 -0.08 5.05 -4.11
CA LEU A 307 0.16 4.51 -2.77
C LEU A 307 -0.94 4.89 -1.76
N SER A 308 -1.70 5.97 -2.01
CA SER A 308 -2.91 6.26 -1.22
C SER A 308 -4.10 5.39 -1.61
N ARG A 309 -4.13 4.86 -2.84
CA ARG A 309 -5.16 3.91 -3.31
C ARG A 309 -4.73 2.45 -3.18
N ALA A 310 -3.44 2.14 -3.27
CA ALA A 310 -2.87 0.79 -3.43
C ALA A 310 -2.32 0.20 -2.14
N SER A 311 -2.49 0.84 -0.99
CA SER A 311 -2.68 0.08 0.25
C SER A 311 -3.93 -0.80 0.22
N ALA A 312 -4.81 -0.59 -0.75
CA ALA A 312 -5.84 -1.55 -1.11
C ALA A 312 -5.25 -2.79 -1.83
N HIS A 313 -4.00 -2.78 -2.32
CA HIS A 313 -3.42 -3.86 -3.14
C HIS A 313 -1.96 -4.17 -2.77
N ALA A 314 -1.58 -4.14 -1.49
CA ALA A 314 -0.21 -4.47 -1.14
C ALA A 314 0.10 -5.95 -1.50
N ARG A 315 1.19 -6.18 -2.21
CA ARG A 315 2.02 -7.38 -2.07
C ARG A 315 3.48 -6.92 -1.93
N PRO A 316 4.29 -7.63 -1.12
CA PRO A 316 5.71 -7.36 -0.86
C PRO A 316 6.65 -7.55 -2.06
#